data_AF-A0A6A4P0W0-F1
#
_entry.id   AF-A0A6A4P0W0-F1
#
_cell.length_a   1.000
_cell.length_b   1.000
_cell.length_c   1.000
_cell.angle_alpha   90.00
_cell.angle_beta   90.00
_cell.angle_gamma   90.00
#
_symmetry.space_group_name_H-M   'P 1'
#
loop_
_entity.id
_entity.type
_entity.pdbx_description
1 polymer ?
#
loop_
_entity_poly.entity_id
_entity_poly.type
_entity_poly.pdbx_seq_one_letter_code
_entity_poly.pdbx_strand_id
1 'polypeptide(L)'
;MRLGMFDREPLSQAYGHLGPKDVCNPAHQNLALEASRQGIVLLKNNGPSLPLSPQHHHNVAVIGPNFDVIRPMIGNYAGESMFSTVISFIVCSCVLNRLDQIIQANELK
;
A
#
# COMPACT_ATOMS: atom_id res chain seq x y z
N MET A 1 21.80 29.28 -12.02
CA MET A 1 20.92 28.08 -12.05
C MET A 1 20.59 27.74 -10.59
N ARG A 2 19.33 27.44 -10.23
CA ARG A 2 18.92 27.34 -8.80
C ARG A 2 19.06 25.95 -8.16
N LEU A 3 19.19 24.88 -8.96
CA LEU A 3 19.24 23.49 -8.47
C LEU A 3 20.67 22.96 -8.25
N GLY A 4 21.70 23.77 -8.47
CA GLY A 4 23.10 23.37 -8.22
C GLY A 4 23.74 22.41 -9.22
N MET A 5 23.07 22.08 -10.34
CA MET A 5 23.59 21.11 -11.34
C MET A 5 24.92 21.49 -11.99
N PHE A 6 25.27 22.79 -11.99
CA PHE A 6 26.50 23.33 -12.59
C PHE A 6 27.47 23.88 -11.55
N ASP A 7 27.14 23.73 -10.27
CA ASP A 7 28.02 24.14 -9.19
C ASP A 7 29.12 23.08 -9.00
N ARG A 8 30.17 23.42 -8.25
CA ARG A 8 31.27 22.48 -7.96
C ARG A 8 30.77 21.29 -7.12
N GLU A 9 31.67 20.39 -6.75
CA GLU A 9 31.48 19.25 -5.83
C GLU A 9 30.00 18.83 -5.59
N PRO A 10 29.47 17.87 -6.36
CA PRO A 10 28.05 17.53 -6.37
C PRO A 10 27.47 17.13 -5.01
N LEU A 11 28.24 16.52 -4.10
CA LEU A 11 27.74 16.07 -2.80
C LEU A 11 27.49 17.22 -1.82
N SER A 12 28.22 18.33 -1.97
CA SER A 12 28.05 19.56 -1.17
C SER A 12 26.79 20.34 -1.52
N GLN A 13 26.09 19.94 -2.58
CA GLN A 13 24.82 20.56 -2.98
C GLN A 13 23.67 20.07 -2.11
N ALA A 14 22.64 20.92 -1.97
CA ALA A 14 21.50 20.69 -1.09
C ALA A 14 20.82 19.31 -1.25
N TYR A 15 20.86 18.73 -2.46
CA TYR A 15 20.26 17.43 -2.77
C TYR A 15 21.28 16.35 -3.16
N GLY A 16 22.57 16.67 -3.15
CA GLY A 16 23.63 15.78 -3.66
C GLY A 16 23.83 14.50 -2.87
N HIS A 17 23.37 14.47 -1.62
CA HIS A 17 23.52 13.35 -0.70
C HIS A 17 22.35 12.35 -0.72
N LEU A 18 21.26 12.67 -1.43
CA LEU A 18 20.09 11.80 -1.56
C LEU A 18 20.41 10.61 -2.47
N GLY A 19 19.97 9.42 -2.07
CA GLY A 19 20.19 8.20 -2.84
C GLY A 19 19.15 7.10 -2.55
N PRO A 20 19.42 5.86 -2.99
CA PRO A 20 18.48 4.75 -2.85
C PRO A 20 18.01 4.46 -1.42
N LYS A 21 18.85 4.75 -0.41
CA LYS A 21 18.50 4.59 1.01
C LYS A 21 17.40 5.53 1.48
N ASP A 22 17.23 6.66 0.80
CA ASP A 22 16.25 7.69 1.14
C ASP A 22 14.90 7.39 0.46
N VAL A 23 14.89 6.46 -0.51
CA VAL A 23 13.70 5.94 -1.18
C VAL A 23 13.10 4.80 -0.36
N CYS A 24 11.76 4.71 -0.33
CA CYS A 24 11.03 3.62 0.31
C CYS A 24 11.37 3.39 1.81
N ASN A 25 11.71 4.46 2.54
CA ASN A 25 11.93 4.38 3.99
C ASN A 25 10.59 4.25 4.76
N PRO A 26 10.61 3.83 6.05
CA PRO A 26 9.40 3.65 6.84
C PRO A 26 8.56 4.94 7.00
N ALA A 27 9.19 6.11 7.03
CA ALA A 27 8.46 7.37 7.13
C ALA A 27 7.60 7.64 5.88
N HIS A 28 8.13 7.36 4.68
CA HIS A 28 7.39 7.48 3.43
C HIS A 28 6.26 6.46 3.33
N GLN A 29 6.49 5.22 3.80
CA GLN A 29 5.46 4.18 3.84
C GLN A 29 4.31 4.55 4.78
N ASN A 30 4.62 5.08 5.97
CA ASN A 30 3.62 5.54 6.93
C ASN A 30 2.80 6.72 6.39
N LEU A 31 3.44 7.66 5.69
CA LEU A 31 2.74 8.77 5.04
C LEU A 31 1.77 8.27 3.97
N ALA A 32 2.19 7.32 3.12
CA ALA A 32 1.33 6.72 2.10
C ALA A 32 0.15 5.95 2.73
N LEU A 33 0.38 5.24 3.82
CA LEU A 33 -0.66 4.54 4.58
C LEU A 33 -1.69 5.51 5.15
N GLU A 34 -1.24 6.63 5.72
CA GLU A 34 -2.13 7.64 6.28
C GLU A 34 -2.95 8.34 5.20
N ALA A 35 -2.31 8.72 4.08
CA ALA A 35 -3.02 9.25 2.93
C ALA A 35 -4.08 8.29 2.40
N SER A 36 -3.79 6.98 2.38
CA SER A 36 -4.75 5.94 1.96
C SER A 36 -5.92 5.82 2.93
N ARG A 37 -5.69 5.87 4.24
CA ARG A 37 -6.75 5.84 5.27
C ARG A 37 -7.68 7.04 5.17
N GLN A 38 -7.12 8.22 4.92
CA GLN A 38 -7.88 9.47 4.80
C GLN A 38 -8.58 9.61 3.44
N GLY A 39 -8.06 8.96 2.39
CA GLY A 39 -8.60 9.03 1.03
C GLY A 39 -9.80 8.13 0.74
N ILE A 40 -10.10 7.15 1.62
CA ILE A 40 -11.24 6.24 1.43
C ILE A 40 -12.56 6.96 1.77
N VAL A 41 -13.52 6.91 0.85
CA VAL A 41 -14.84 7.53 1.00
C VAL A 41 -15.93 6.48 1.17
N LEU A 42 -16.66 6.55 2.28
CA LEU A 42 -17.86 5.72 2.52
C LEU A 42 -19.09 6.38 1.88
N LEU A 43 -19.49 5.91 0.70
CA LEU A 43 -20.64 6.47 -0.04
C LEU A 43 -22.00 6.04 0.52
N LYS A 44 -22.10 4.82 1.05
CA LYS A 44 -23.36 4.25 1.54
C LYS A 44 -23.10 3.29 2.71
N ASN A 45 -23.87 3.44 3.78
CA ASN A 45 -23.89 2.50 4.90
C ASN A 45 -25.34 2.29 5.34
N ASN A 46 -25.87 1.09 5.11
CA ASN A 46 -27.26 0.76 5.42
C ASN A 46 -27.34 0.07 6.79
N GLY A 47 -27.90 0.74 7.80
CA GLY A 47 -27.99 0.16 9.15
C GLY A 47 -26.61 -0.15 9.75
N PRO A 48 -26.49 -1.17 10.62
CA PRO A 48 -25.23 -1.49 11.30
C PRO A 48 -24.31 -2.42 10.47
N SER A 49 -24.24 -2.26 9.15
CA SER A 49 -23.42 -3.14 8.29
C SER A 49 -21.91 -2.92 8.46
N LEU A 50 -21.46 -1.68 8.60
CA LEU A 50 -20.08 -1.33 8.89
C LEU A 50 -20.00 -0.57 10.22
N PRO A 51 -18.94 -0.78 11.04
CA PRO A 51 -17.76 -1.61 10.77
C PRO A 51 -17.98 -3.11 11.03
N LEU A 52 -17.26 -3.97 10.28
CA LEU A 52 -17.29 -5.41 10.52
C LEU A 52 -16.63 -5.76 11.86
N SER A 53 -17.34 -6.51 12.70
CA SER A 53 -16.80 -7.04 13.95
C SER A 53 -16.16 -8.42 13.72
N PRO A 54 -14.86 -8.63 14.02
CA PRO A 54 -14.20 -9.94 13.94
C PRO A 54 -14.81 -11.00 14.88
N GLN A 55 -15.55 -10.56 15.91
CA GLN A 55 -16.23 -11.44 16.85
C GLN A 55 -17.49 -12.06 16.25
N HIS A 56 -18.12 -11.37 15.28
CA HIS A 56 -19.38 -11.79 14.67
C HIS A 56 -19.20 -12.29 13.23
N HIS A 57 -18.14 -11.83 12.55
CA HIS A 57 -17.86 -12.14 11.15
C HIS A 57 -16.55 -12.93 11.07
N HIS A 58 -16.64 -14.25 11.23
CA HIS A 58 -15.46 -15.13 11.19
C HIS A 58 -14.95 -15.42 9.77
N ASN A 59 -15.86 -15.41 8.80
CA ASN A 59 -15.57 -15.68 7.40
C ASN A 59 -16.10 -14.51 6.56
N VAL A 60 -15.25 -13.99 5.67
CA VAL A 60 -15.60 -12.91 4.74
C VAL A 60 -15.24 -13.38 3.34
N ALA A 61 -16.23 -13.42 2.45
CA ALA A 61 -15.98 -13.68 1.04
C ALA A 61 -15.58 -12.37 0.35
N VAL A 62 -14.42 -12.36 -0.31
CA VAL A 62 -13.94 -11.22 -1.11
C VAL A 62 -14.16 -11.57 -2.58
N ILE A 63 -15.03 -10.82 -3.26
CA ILE A 63 -15.48 -11.14 -4.62
C ILE A 63 -15.41 -9.87 -5.47
N GLY A 64 -14.91 -10.00 -6.70
CA GLY A 64 -14.91 -8.95 -7.72
C GLY A 64 -13.54 -8.76 -8.37
N PRO A 65 -13.45 -8.20 -9.57
CA PRO A 65 -12.21 -8.16 -10.35
C PRO A 65 -11.05 -7.38 -9.71
N ASN A 66 -11.33 -6.62 -8.64
CA ASN A 66 -10.36 -5.78 -7.95
C ASN A 66 -9.80 -6.40 -6.65
N PHE A 67 -10.13 -7.66 -6.32
CA PHE A 67 -9.73 -8.23 -5.01
C PHE A 67 -8.23 -8.54 -4.91
N ASP A 68 -7.58 -8.92 -6.01
CA ASP A 68 -6.17 -9.31 -6.06
C ASP A 68 -5.53 -8.81 -7.36
N VAL A 69 -5.46 -7.48 -7.50
CA VAL A 69 -4.86 -6.83 -8.66
C VAL A 69 -3.98 -5.66 -8.23
N ILE A 70 -2.72 -5.65 -8.69
CA ILE A 70 -1.75 -4.61 -8.32
C ILE A 70 -1.79 -3.45 -9.32
N ARG A 71 -1.62 -3.74 -10.61
CA ARG A 71 -1.51 -2.69 -11.65
C ARG A 71 -2.71 -1.75 -11.73
N PRO A 72 -3.97 -2.23 -11.74
CA PRO A 72 -5.13 -1.33 -11.77
C PRO A 72 -5.27 -0.47 -10.51
N MET A 73 -4.80 -0.94 -9.35
CA MET A 73 -4.92 -0.22 -8.08
C MET A 73 -3.93 0.94 -7.96
N ILE A 74 -2.78 0.85 -8.61
CA ILE A 74 -1.79 1.93 -8.66
C ILE A 74 -2.31 3.11 -9.51
N GLY A 75 -3.11 2.82 -10.53
CA GLY A 75 -3.60 3.81 -11.48
C GLY A 75 -2.55 4.18 -12.54
N ASN A 76 -2.59 5.43 -13.00
CA ASN A 76 -1.74 5.94 -14.08
C ASN A 76 -0.58 6.77 -13.52
N TYR A 77 0.42 7.08 -14.37
CA TYR A 77 1.61 7.86 -14.00
C TYR A 77 2.42 7.28 -12.83
N ALA A 78 2.41 5.96 -12.68
CA ALA A 78 3.26 5.26 -11.75
C ALA A 78 4.44 4.59 -12.47
N GLY A 79 5.60 4.66 -11.83
CA GLY A 79 6.77 3.88 -12.22
C GLY A 79 6.72 2.47 -11.66
N GLU A 80 7.72 1.66 -12.02
CA GLU A 80 7.92 0.34 -11.43
C GLU A 80 8.12 0.49 -9.91
N SER A 81 7.26 -0.16 -9.13
CA SER A 81 7.39 -0.17 -7.69
C SER A 81 8.45 -1.19 -7.27
N MET A 82 9.46 -0.74 -6.52
CA MET A 82 10.53 -1.60 -6.00
C MET A 82 10.01 -2.72 -5.08
N PHE A 83 8.80 -2.53 -4.53
CA PHE A 83 8.09 -3.53 -3.76
C PHE A 83 6.64 -3.60 -4.27
N SER A 84 6.36 -4.64 -5.05
CA SER A 84 5.00 -5.16 -5.28
C SER A 84 4.19 -5.26 -3.97
N THR A 85 4.89 -5.44 -2.84
CA THR A 85 4.34 -5.60 -1.49
C THR A 85 3.78 -4.33 -0.85
N VAL A 86 4.23 -3.11 -1.18
CA VAL A 86 3.73 -1.89 -0.48
C VAL A 86 2.28 -1.57 -0.84
N ILE A 87 1.88 -1.83 -2.09
CA ILE A 87 0.47 -1.74 -2.51
C ILE A 87 -0.32 -2.92 -1.92
N SER A 88 0.35 -4.07 -1.77
CA SER A 88 -0.19 -5.17 -1.00
C SER A 88 -0.53 -4.69 0.42
N PHE A 89 0.30 -3.96 1.17
CA PHE A 89 -0.04 -3.51 2.53
C PHE A 89 -1.38 -2.73 2.66
N ILE A 90 -1.81 -1.98 1.64
CA ILE A 90 -3.10 -1.26 1.64
C ILE A 90 -4.30 -2.24 1.54
N VAL A 91 -4.11 -3.42 0.95
CA VAL A 91 -5.16 -4.45 0.71
C VAL A 91 -4.97 -5.74 1.52
N CYS A 92 -3.73 -6.07 1.87
CA CYS A 92 -3.23 -7.41 2.23
C CYS A 92 -2.97 -7.55 3.72
N SER A 93 -2.48 -6.52 4.42
CA SER A 93 -2.04 -6.75 5.81
C SER A 93 -3.19 -6.96 6.79
N CYS A 94 -4.40 -6.52 6.44
CA CYS A 94 -5.60 -6.77 7.25
C CYS A 94 -6.37 -8.03 6.80
N VAL A 95 -6.26 -8.44 5.53
CA VAL A 95 -7.12 -9.48 4.93
C VAL A 95 -6.35 -10.75 4.53
N LEU A 96 -5.15 -10.63 3.98
CA LEU A 96 -4.37 -11.76 3.43
C LEU A 96 -3.48 -12.47 4.44
N ASN A 97 -3.04 -11.82 5.53
CA ASN A 97 -2.32 -12.53 6.61
C ASN A 97 -3.15 -13.68 7.22
N ARG A 98 -4.49 -13.63 7.12
CA ARG A 98 -5.37 -14.73 7.54
C ARG A 98 -5.82 -15.62 6.38
N LEU A 99 -5.94 -15.10 5.16
CA LEU A 99 -6.31 -15.90 3.99
C LEU A 99 -5.15 -16.75 3.46
N ASP A 100 -3.90 -16.29 3.50
CA ASP A 100 -2.74 -17.11 3.13
C ASP A 100 -2.61 -18.33 4.06
N GLN A 101 -2.94 -18.16 5.36
CA GLN A 101 -3.01 -19.28 6.30
C GLN A 101 -4.21 -20.23 6.04
N ILE A 102 -5.32 -19.72 5.50
CA ILE A 102 -6.50 -20.55 5.16
C ILE A 102 -6.31 -21.26 3.81
N ILE A 103 -5.68 -20.61 2.83
CA ILE A 103 -5.35 -21.19 1.52
C ILE A 103 -4.28 -22.28 1.68
N GLN A 104 -3.20 -22.03 2.45
CA GLN A 104 -2.20 -23.07 2.77
C GLN A 104 -2.78 -24.23 3.60
N ALA A 105 -3.78 -23.98 4.46
CA ALA A 105 -4.44 -25.05 5.23
C ALA A 105 -5.38 -25.94 4.38
N ASN A 106 -5.82 -25.47 3.20
CA ASN A 106 -6.69 -26.23 2.31
C ASN A 106 -5.95 -26.97 1.19
N GLU A 107 -4.68 -26.66 0.90
CA GLU A 107 -3.85 -27.43 -0.04
C GLU A 107 -3.15 -28.66 0.58
N LEU A 108 -3.31 -28.86 1.90
CA LEU A 108 -2.76 -30.02 2.65
C LEU A 108 -3.82 -31.01 3.13
N LYS A 109 -5.01 -31.02 2.51
CA LYS A 109 -6.03 -32.08 2.64
C LYS A 109 -6.40 -32.61 1.27
#